data_AF-A0A183P2D0-F1
#
_entry.id   AF-A0A183P2D0-F1
#
_cell.length_a   1.000
_cell.length_b   1.000
_cell.length_c   1.000
_cell.angle_alpha   90.00
_cell.angle_beta   90.00
_cell.angle_gamma   90.00
#
_symmetry.space_group_name_H-M   'P 1'
#
loop_
_entity.id
_entity.type
_entity.pdbx_description
1 polymer ?
#
loop_
_entity_poly.entity_id
_entity_poly.type
_entity_poly.pdbx_seq_one_letter_code
_entity_poly.pdbx_strand_id
1 'polypeptide(L)'
;MQLIFALLEHVSTSVLNSIESVELGPDFAIAWIITWFAHVLPNMDDVRRLFDLFLATDPIMLVYVSVAIITISAKEVESTPLDFALLYQTLARLPKLHPVEELIREALKIYIDLEPDKLIELGNKRILKYREQKLLNRSPIIRQPFSKPTNKHILWGLVTQHQRTIFSLSLIVIVISYLLNKSLKD
;
A
#
# COMPACT_ATOMS: atom_id res chain seq x y z
N MET A 1 1.62 -4.44 -5.48
CA MET A 1 2.95 -4.42 -4.85
C MET A 1 3.91 -5.50 -5.35
N GLN A 2 3.47 -6.75 -5.63
CA GLN A 2 4.36 -7.82 -6.13
C GLN A 2 5.06 -7.51 -7.47
N LEU A 3 4.55 -6.55 -8.24
CA LEU A 3 5.20 -6.07 -9.46
C LEU A 3 6.59 -5.48 -9.21
N ILE A 4 6.81 -4.79 -8.08
CA ILE A 4 8.15 -4.28 -7.73
C ILE A 4 9.13 -5.44 -7.59
N PHE A 5 8.74 -6.49 -6.86
CA PHE A 5 9.62 -7.65 -6.65
C PHE A 5 9.78 -8.48 -7.92
N ALA A 6 8.74 -8.62 -8.75
CA ALA A 6 8.84 -9.28 -10.04
C ALA A 6 9.78 -8.54 -11.00
N LEU A 7 9.70 -7.20 -11.04
CA LEU A 7 10.59 -6.38 -11.85
C LEU A 7 12.02 -6.39 -11.28
N LEU A 8 12.18 -6.31 -9.97
CA LEU A 8 13.48 -6.38 -9.31
C LEU A 8 14.13 -7.75 -9.50
N GLU A 9 13.36 -8.84 -9.53
CA GLU A 9 13.87 -10.19 -9.86
C GLU A 9 14.48 -10.24 -11.26
N HIS A 10 13.86 -9.53 -12.23
CA HIS A 10 14.35 -9.41 -13.60
C HIS A 10 15.59 -8.51 -13.70
N VAL A 11 15.63 -7.39 -12.96
CA VAL A 11 16.72 -6.39 -13.04
C VAL A 11 17.94 -6.77 -12.19
N SER A 12 17.73 -7.21 -10.95
CA SER A 12 18.79 -7.60 -10.02
C SER A 12 18.29 -8.57 -8.95
N THR A 13 18.54 -9.87 -9.17
CA THR A 13 18.21 -10.93 -8.20
C THR A 13 19.00 -10.77 -6.89
N SER A 14 20.23 -10.22 -6.94
CA SER A 14 21.07 -10.01 -5.75
C SER A 14 20.40 -9.08 -4.74
N VAL A 15 19.94 -7.91 -5.19
CA VAL A 15 19.27 -6.92 -4.34
C VAL A 15 17.93 -7.47 -3.81
N LEU A 16 17.18 -8.19 -4.64
CA LEU A 16 15.96 -8.85 -4.19
C LEU A 16 16.24 -9.84 -3.06
N ASN A 17 17.28 -10.67 -3.19
CA ASN A 17 17.65 -11.63 -2.14
C ASN A 17 18.02 -10.94 -0.83
N SER A 18 18.72 -9.80 -0.86
CA SER A 18 19.00 -9.01 0.34
C SER A 18 17.71 -8.56 1.03
N ILE A 19 16.72 -8.08 0.27
CA ILE A 19 15.42 -7.64 0.81
C ILE A 19 14.62 -8.83 1.37
N GLU A 20 14.54 -9.93 0.62
CA GLU A 20 13.73 -11.08 1.05
C GLU A 20 14.38 -11.87 2.20
N SER A 21 15.70 -11.79 2.38
CA SER A 21 16.42 -12.47 3.47
C SER A 21 15.99 -12.03 4.87
N VAL A 22 15.46 -10.81 5.00
CA VAL A 22 14.93 -10.25 6.25
C VAL A 22 13.40 -10.29 6.29
N GLU A 23 12.77 -11.07 5.41
CA GLU A 23 11.30 -11.17 5.25
C GLU A 23 10.61 -9.82 4.95
N LEU A 24 11.35 -8.86 4.41
CA LEU A 24 10.80 -7.54 4.09
C LEU A 24 9.99 -7.61 2.79
N GLY A 25 8.69 -7.40 2.89
CA GLY A 25 7.79 -7.32 1.75
C GLY A 25 7.89 -6.00 0.97
N PRO A 26 7.25 -5.90 -0.21
CA PRO A 26 7.27 -4.67 -1.02
C PRO A 26 6.49 -3.50 -0.41
N ASP A 27 5.91 -3.66 0.79
CA ASP A 27 5.02 -2.69 1.42
C ASP A 27 5.72 -1.36 1.75
N PHE A 28 7.05 -1.34 1.88
CA PHE A 28 7.83 -0.11 2.05
C PHE A 28 7.56 0.92 0.93
N ALA A 29 7.25 0.45 -0.28
CA ALA A 29 7.02 1.30 -1.44
C ALA A 29 5.56 1.79 -1.56
N ILE A 30 4.66 1.41 -0.64
CA ILE A 30 3.26 1.87 -0.68
C ILE A 30 3.21 3.39 -0.64
N ALA A 31 3.96 4.02 0.27
CA ALA A 31 3.99 5.48 0.40
C ALA A 31 4.45 6.15 -0.91
N TRP A 32 5.40 5.54 -1.62
CA TRP A 32 5.90 6.07 -2.88
C TRP A 32 4.82 6.05 -3.95
N ILE A 33 4.15 4.91 -4.10
CA ILE A 33 3.16 4.69 -5.16
C ILE A 33 1.90 5.51 -4.91
N ILE A 34 1.33 5.52 -3.70
CA ILE A 34 0.04 6.19 -3.47
C ILE A 34 0.15 7.72 -3.53
N THR A 35 1.35 8.25 -3.25
CA THR A 35 1.60 9.70 -3.23
C THR A 35 2.35 10.19 -4.47
N TRP A 36 2.66 9.29 -5.41
CA TRP A 36 3.45 9.59 -6.60
C TRP A 36 4.76 10.31 -6.22
N PHE A 37 5.41 9.85 -5.15
CA PHE A 37 6.62 10.41 -4.54
C PHE A 37 6.51 11.85 -4.00
N ALA A 38 5.34 12.51 -4.06
CA ALA A 38 5.17 13.91 -3.65
C ALA A 38 5.48 14.18 -2.17
N HIS A 39 5.28 13.18 -1.30
CA HIS A 39 5.63 13.27 0.12
C HIS A 39 7.03 12.74 0.45
N VAL A 40 7.74 12.23 -0.56
CA VAL A 40 9.02 11.54 -0.39
C VAL A 40 10.17 12.42 -0.85
N LEU A 41 10.03 13.08 -2.00
CA LEU A 41 11.06 13.98 -2.52
C LEU A 41 11.01 15.35 -1.82
N PRO A 42 12.17 15.96 -1.52
CA PRO A 42 12.21 17.24 -0.81
C PRO A 42 11.93 18.45 -1.72
N ASN A 43 12.24 18.33 -3.02
CA ASN A 43 12.11 19.42 -3.98
C ASN A 43 10.87 19.25 -4.85
N MET A 44 10.04 20.30 -4.92
CA MET A 44 8.83 20.31 -5.74
C MET A 44 9.11 20.28 -7.25
N ASP A 45 10.27 20.77 -7.70
CA ASP A 45 10.67 20.65 -9.10
C ASP A 45 10.87 19.19 -9.51
N ASP A 46 11.50 18.39 -8.65
CA ASP A 46 11.71 16.96 -8.89
C ASP A 46 10.37 16.20 -8.89
N VAL A 47 9.46 16.57 -7.98
CA VAL A 47 8.10 16.02 -7.96
C VAL A 47 7.38 16.33 -9.27
N ARG A 48 7.37 17.59 -9.73
CA ARG A 48 6.76 17.97 -11.01
C ARG A 48 7.35 17.17 -12.16
N ARG A 49 8.67 16.99 -12.17
CA ARG A 49 9.35 16.25 -13.22
C ARG A 49 8.96 14.77 -13.28
N LEU A 50 8.76 14.12 -12.13
CA LEU A 50 8.20 12.76 -12.08
C LEU A 50 6.73 12.74 -12.54
N PHE A 51 5.93 13.74 -12.18
CA PHE A 51 4.55 13.83 -12.65
C PHE A 51 4.47 13.98 -14.17
N ASP A 52 5.34 14.79 -14.79
CA ASP A 52 5.43 14.89 -16.25
C ASP A 52 5.69 13.53 -16.89
N LEU A 53 6.60 12.73 -16.31
CA LEU A 53 6.87 11.37 -16.75
C LEU A 53 5.62 10.48 -16.60
N PHE A 54 4.97 10.47 -15.43
CA PHE A 54 3.82 9.60 -15.16
C PHE A 54 2.60 9.95 -16.00
N LEU A 55 2.43 11.22 -16.36
CA LEU A 55 1.35 11.67 -17.24
C LEU A 55 1.64 11.38 -18.72
N ALA A 56 2.90 11.35 -19.12
CA ALA A 56 3.33 11.07 -20.49
C ALA A 56 3.49 9.57 -20.81
N THR A 57 3.36 8.70 -19.82
CA THR A 57 3.64 7.25 -19.94
C THR A 57 2.53 6.41 -19.30
N ASP A 58 2.65 5.09 -19.39
CA ASP A 58 1.70 4.17 -18.77
C ASP A 58 1.70 4.28 -17.23
N PRO A 59 0.54 4.11 -16.55
CA PRO A 59 0.44 4.24 -15.09
C PRO A 59 1.37 3.29 -14.31
N ILE A 60 1.81 2.20 -14.92
CA ILE A 60 2.76 1.26 -14.33
C ILE A 60 4.17 1.86 -14.19
N MET A 61 4.49 2.98 -14.84
CA MET A 61 5.78 3.68 -14.77
C MET A 61 6.21 3.98 -13.32
N LEU A 62 5.26 4.17 -12.40
CA LEU A 62 5.52 4.28 -10.95
C LEU A 62 6.31 3.08 -10.40
N VAL A 63 6.03 1.86 -10.89
CA VAL A 63 6.75 0.63 -10.52
C VAL A 63 8.18 0.66 -11.07
N TYR A 64 8.36 1.11 -12.31
CA TYR A 64 9.67 1.23 -12.94
C TYR A 64 10.56 2.26 -12.22
N VAL A 65 10.02 3.43 -11.88
CA VAL A 65 10.74 4.42 -11.06
C VAL A 65 11.10 3.86 -9.69
N SER A 66 10.19 3.13 -9.04
CA SER A 66 10.46 2.49 -7.75
C SER A 66 11.64 1.51 -7.83
N VAL A 67 11.70 0.69 -8.89
CA VAL A 67 12.80 -0.26 -9.09
C VAL A 67 14.09 0.44 -9.52
N ALA A 68 14.01 1.50 -10.33
CA ALA A 68 15.16 2.31 -10.70
C ALA A 68 15.87 2.88 -9.46
N ILE A 69 15.11 3.41 -8.50
CA ILE A 69 15.64 3.92 -7.23
C ILE A 69 16.42 2.84 -6.47
N ILE A 70 15.84 1.62 -6.38
CA ILE A 70 16.48 0.48 -5.70
C ILE A 70 17.72 0.03 -6.47
N THR A 71 17.66 0.00 -7.80
CA THR A 71 18.73 -0.48 -8.69
C THR A 71 19.95 0.45 -8.65
N ILE A 72 19.74 1.76 -8.76
CA ILE A 72 20.84 2.75 -8.64
C ILE A 72 21.47 2.68 -7.24
N SER A 73 20.65 2.40 -6.22
CA SER A 73 21.10 2.28 -4.83
C SER A 73 21.51 0.85 -4.42
N ALA A 74 21.72 -0.07 -5.37
CA ALA A 74 21.94 -1.49 -5.09
C ALA A 74 23.04 -1.72 -4.03
N LYS A 75 24.19 -1.03 -4.18
CA LYS A 75 25.32 -1.12 -3.25
C LYS A 75 24.92 -0.74 -1.82
N GLU A 76 24.09 0.28 -1.65
CA GLU A 76 23.64 0.72 -0.33
C GLU A 76 22.70 -0.30 0.32
N VAL A 77 21.76 -0.84 -0.47
CA VAL A 77 20.85 -1.91 -0.02
C VAL A 77 21.64 -3.17 0.38
N GLU A 78 22.58 -3.61 -0.45
CA GLU A 78 23.41 -4.80 -0.21
C GLU A 78 24.41 -4.63 0.94
N SER A 79 24.88 -3.41 1.18
CA SER A 79 25.78 -3.09 2.31
C SER A 79 25.06 -2.91 3.65
N THR A 80 23.73 -2.80 3.63
CA THR A 80 22.93 -2.65 4.85
C THR A 80 22.94 -3.96 5.63
N PRO A 81 23.12 -3.94 6.97
CA PRO A 81 23.03 -5.15 7.78
C PRO A 81 21.71 -5.89 7.54
N LEU A 82 21.75 -7.23 7.63
CA LEU A 82 20.58 -8.10 7.48
C LEU A 82 19.63 -7.99 8.69
N ASP A 83 19.05 -6.80 8.85
CA ASP A 83 18.07 -6.44 9.86
C ASP A 83 16.90 -5.74 9.18
N PHE A 84 15.68 -6.16 9.54
CA PHE A 84 14.45 -5.64 8.94
C PHE A 84 14.31 -4.12 9.09
N ALA A 85 14.58 -3.58 10.28
CA ALA A 85 14.35 -2.16 10.57
C ALA A 85 15.39 -1.28 9.86
N LEU A 86 16.66 -1.68 9.88
CA LEU A 86 17.73 -0.97 9.18
C LEU A 86 17.53 -0.97 7.67
N LEU A 87 17.10 -2.11 7.10
CA LEU A 87 16.84 -2.20 5.67
C LEU A 87 15.60 -1.39 5.26
N TYR A 88 14.51 -1.47 6.04
CA TYR A 88 13.32 -0.64 5.81
C TYR A 88 13.66 0.86 5.84
N GLN A 89 14.41 1.30 6.86
CA GLN A 89 14.84 2.69 6.98
C GLN A 89 15.72 3.11 5.81
N THR A 90 16.62 2.24 5.36
CA THR A 90 17.48 2.51 4.19
C THR A 90 16.67 2.64 2.92
N LEU A 91 15.75 1.71 2.65
CA LEU A 91 14.87 1.78 1.48
C LEU A 91 14.07 3.09 1.49
N ALA A 92 13.44 3.45 2.61
CA ALA A 92 12.58 4.63 2.72
C ALA A 92 13.27 5.97 2.38
N ARG A 93 14.61 6.05 2.51
CA ARG A 93 15.38 7.27 2.20
C ARG A 93 15.98 7.29 0.79
N LEU A 94 16.04 6.16 0.08
CA LEU A 94 16.70 6.06 -1.24
C LEU A 94 16.23 7.09 -2.27
N PRO A 95 14.94 7.42 -2.40
CA PRO A 95 14.50 8.37 -3.43
C PRO A 95 15.14 9.75 -3.30
N LYS A 96 15.67 10.11 -2.12
CA LYS A 96 16.30 11.41 -1.83
C LYS A 96 17.79 11.45 -2.16
N LEU A 97 18.40 10.32 -2.52
CA LEU A 97 19.85 10.19 -2.64
C LEU A 97 20.37 10.51 -4.04
N HIS A 98 19.49 10.51 -5.04
CA HIS A 98 19.87 10.64 -6.45
C HIS A 98 19.10 11.77 -7.11
N PRO A 99 19.71 12.48 -8.08
CA PRO A 99 19.00 13.44 -8.92
C PRO A 99 17.84 12.78 -9.66
N VAL A 100 16.71 13.47 -9.77
CA VAL A 100 15.49 12.91 -10.38
C VAL A 100 15.69 12.46 -11.84
N GLU A 101 16.50 13.17 -12.62
CA GLU A 101 16.77 12.82 -14.02
C GLU A 101 17.53 11.49 -14.16
N GLU A 102 18.34 11.13 -13.17
CA GLU A 102 19.02 9.83 -13.15
C GLU A 102 18.02 8.70 -12.89
N LEU A 103 17.10 8.91 -11.94
CA LEU A 103 16.00 7.98 -11.65
C LEU A 103 15.11 7.77 -12.88
N ILE A 104 14.75 8.85 -13.57
CA ILE A 104 13.93 8.81 -14.79
C ILE A 104 14.65 8.06 -15.90
N ARG A 105 15.94 8.33 -16.12
CA ARG A 105 16.74 7.66 -17.16
C ARG A 105 16.79 6.16 -16.93
N GLU A 106 17.09 5.72 -15.71
CA GLU A 106 17.15 4.30 -15.41
C GLU A 106 15.77 3.64 -15.48
N ALA A 107 14.72 4.33 -15.01
CA ALA A 107 13.34 3.83 -15.13
C ALA A 107 12.93 3.61 -16.59
N LEU A 108 13.22 4.57 -17.48
CA LEU A 108 12.95 4.47 -18.91
C LEU A 108 13.76 3.33 -19.56
N LYS A 109 15.01 3.14 -19.16
CA LYS A 109 15.84 2.02 -19.63
C LYS A 109 15.23 0.68 -19.25
N ILE A 110 14.81 0.50 -18.00
CA ILE A 110 14.14 -0.73 -17.54
C ILE A 110 12.81 -0.91 -18.28
N TYR A 111 12.06 0.18 -18.50
CA TYR A 111 10.79 0.17 -19.23
C TYR A 111 10.92 -0.28 -20.69
N ILE A 112 12.00 0.10 -21.36
CA ILE A 112 12.30 -0.33 -22.72
C ILE A 112 12.77 -1.79 -22.76
N ASP A 113 13.55 -2.22 -21.76
CA ASP A 113 14.03 -3.61 -21.67
C ASP A 113 12.91 -4.61 -21.38
N LEU A 114 11.96 -4.22 -20.52
CA LEU A 114 10.82 -5.04 -20.15
C LEU A 114 9.52 -4.25 -20.29
N GLU A 115 8.73 -4.60 -21.31
CA GLU A 115 7.44 -3.98 -21.57
C GLU A 115 6.41 -4.24 -20.44
N PRO A 116 5.45 -3.32 -20.22
CA PRO A 116 4.39 -3.43 -19.21
C PRO A 116 3.64 -4.76 -19.16
N ASP A 117 3.21 -5.29 -20.31
CA ASP A 117 2.40 -6.50 -20.36
C ASP A 117 3.16 -7.71 -19.85
N LYS A 118 4.45 -7.79 -20.20
CA LYS A 118 5.34 -8.85 -19.74
C LYS A 118 5.62 -8.73 -18.24
N LEU A 119 5.78 -7.51 -17.72
CA LEU A 119 5.89 -7.29 -16.28
C LEU A 119 4.63 -7.76 -15.53
N ILE A 120 3.44 -7.48 -16.06
CA ILE A 120 2.18 -7.94 -15.46
C ILE A 120 2.12 -9.48 -15.43
N GLU A 121 2.54 -10.15 -16.51
CA GLU A 121 2.63 -11.61 -16.56
C GLU A 121 3.59 -12.16 -15.48
N LEU A 122 4.79 -11.58 -15.35
CA LEU A 122 5.77 -11.96 -14.31
C LEU A 122 5.22 -11.75 -12.90
N GLY A 123 4.54 -10.61 -12.67
CA GLY A 123 3.87 -10.33 -11.40
C GLY A 123 2.82 -11.36 -11.03
N ASN A 124 1.98 -11.76 -12.00
CA ASN A 124 0.96 -12.78 -11.81
C ASN A 124 1.58 -14.14 -11.49
N LYS A 125 2.63 -14.54 -12.22
CA LYS A 125 3.39 -15.77 -11.93
C LYS A 125 3.97 -15.77 -10.51
N ARG A 126 4.57 -14.65 -10.09
CA ARG A 126 5.12 -14.49 -8.74
C ARG A 126 4.05 -14.62 -7.66
N ILE A 127 2.88 -14.00 -7.85
CA ILE A 127 1.75 -14.12 -6.92
C ILE A 127 1.28 -15.57 -6.79
N LEU A 128 1.16 -16.31 -7.90
CA LEU A 128 0.77 -17.72 -7.87
C LEU A 128 1.78 -18.57 -7.11
N LYS A 129 3.07 -18.43 -7.42
CA LYS A 129 4.16 -19.13 -6.74
C LYS A 129 4.13 -18.87 -5.22
N TYR A 130 3.99 -17.61 -4.81
CA TYR A 130 3.90 -17.26 -3.39
C TYR A 130 2.66 -17.86 -2.70
N ARG A 131 1.51 -17.87 -3.38
CA ARG A 131 0.27 -18.49 -2.85
C ARG A 131 0.42 -19.99 -2.70
N GLU A 132 0.99 -20.68 -3.69
CA GLU A 132 1.23 -22.13 -3.64
C GLU A 132 2.16 -22.51 -2.49
N GLN A 133 3.29 -21.80 -2.34
CA GLN A 133 4.20 -22.01 -1.21
C GLN A 133 3.51 -21.81 0.14
N LYS A 134 2.68 -20.77 0.26
CA LYS A 134 1.90 -20.52 1.48
C LYS A 134 0.85 -21.61 1.74
N LEU A 135 0.31 -22.25 0.71
CA LEU A 135 -0.61 -23.39 0.85
C LEU A 135 0.14 -24.64 1.29
N LEU A 136 1.32 -24.91 0.73
CA LEU A 136 2.18 -26.04 1.09
C LEU A 136 2.70 -25.94 2.54
N ASN A 137 3.05 -24.72 2.99
CA ASN A 137 3.56 -24.48 4.34
C ASN A 137 2.45 -24.40 5.40
N ARG A 138 1.17 -24.44 5.02
CA ARG A 138 0.08 -24.55 6.00
C ARG A 138 0.02 -26.00 6.49
N SER A 139 0.32 -26.21 7.78
CA SER A 139 -0.11 -27.40 8.49
C SER A 139 -1.62 -27.63 8.24
N PRO A 140 -2.11 -28.87 8.09
CA PRO A 140 -3.52 -29.12 7.92
C PRO A 140 -4.26 -28.53 9.11
N ILE A 141 -4.97 -27.42 8.86
CA ILE A 141 -5.85 -26.82 9.86
C ILE A 141 -6.91 -27.89 10.13
N ILE A 142 -6.82 -28.59 11.27
CA ILE A 142 -7.97 -29.29 11.83
C ILE A 142 -8.96 -28.17 12.09
N ARG A 143 -9.89 -27.97 11.16
CA ARG A 143 -11.02 -27.08 11.36
C ARG A 143 -11.83 -27.69 12.49
N GLN A 144 -11.60 -27.26 13.72
CA GLN A 144 -12.66 -27.39 14.71
C GLN A 144 -13.83 -26.59 14.14
N PRO A 145 -15.01 -27.21 13.94
CA PRO A 145 -16.17 -26.48 13.46
C PRO A 145 -16.40 -25.33 14.43
N PHE A 146 -16.41 -24.11 13.89
CA PHE A 146 -16.73 -22.92 14.66
C PHE A 146 -18.12 -23.12 15.27
N SER A 147 -18.21 -23.31 16.58
CA SER A 147 -19.49 -23.27 17.28
C SER A 147 -20.04 -21.86 17.07
N LYS A 148 -21.09 -21.74 16.26
CA LYS A 148 -21.77 -20.46 16.08
C LYS A 148 -22.18 -19.98 17.48
N PRO A 149 -21.82 -18.76 17.92
CA PRO A 149 -22.34 -18.24 19.17
C PRO A 149 -23.85 -18.08 19.02
N THR A 150 -24.59 -19.01 19.62
CA THR A 150 -26.05 -19.01 19.74
C THR A 150 -26.47 -18.00 20.79
N ASN A 151 -26.19 -16.71 20.56
CA ASN A 151 -26.81 -15.68 21.39
C ASN A 151 -27.25 -14.47 20.57
N LYS A 152 -28.30 -14.71 19.76
CA LYS A 152 -29.00 -13.66 19.00
C LYS A 152 -29.63 -12.60 19.90
N HIS A 153 -29.90 -12.90 21.18
CA HIS A 153 -30.58 -11.98 22.11
C HIS A 153 -29.74 -10.74 22.46
N ILE A 154 -28.41 -10.85 22.49
CA ILE A 154 -27.53 -9.71 22.84
C ILE A 154 -27.49 -8.68 21.71
N LEU A 155 -27.52 -9.13 20.45
CA LEU A 155 -27.45 -8.24 19.29
C LEU A 155 -28.74 -7.41 19.13
N TRP A 156 -29.91 -8.01 19.38
CA TRP A 156 -31.20 -7.29 19.32
C TRP A 156 -31.40 -6.31 20.48
N GLY A 157 -30.84 -6.59 21.67
CA GLY A 157 -30.93 -5.69 22.82
C GLY A 157 -30.24 -4.34 22.57
N LEU A 158 -29.06 -4.35 21.96
CA LEU A 158 -28.30 -3.13 21.66
C LEU A 158 -28.93 -2.30 20.53
N VAL A 159 -29.45 -2.96 19.49
CA VAL A 159 -30.12 -2.29 18.37
C VAL A 159 -31.44 -1.65 18.80
N THR A 160 -32.22 -2.32 19.65
CA THR A 160 -33.48 -1.79 20.15
C THR A 160 -33.28 -0.65 21.17
N GLN A 161 -32.19 -0.68 21.94
CA GLN A 161 -31.86 0.42 22.86
C GLN A 161 -31.47 1.71 22.14
N HIS A 162 -30.70 1.62 21.05
CA HIS A 162 -30.33 2.79 20.26
C HIS A 162 -31.51 3.39 19.48
N GLN A 163 -32.47 2.58 19.02
CA GLN A 163 -33.66 3.13 18.35
C GLN A 163 -34.56 3.90 19.33
N ARG A 164 -34.78 3.42 20.56
CA ARG A 164 -35.68 4.09 21.53
C ARG A 164 -35.16 5.45 21.99
N THR A 165 -33.84 5.63 22.12
CA THR A 165 -33.23 6.91 22.51
C THR A 165 -33.26 7.96 21.41
N ILE A 166 -33.18 7.53 20.14
CA ILE A 166 -33.28 8.44 19.00
C ILE A 166 -34.71 8.99 18.86
N PHE A 167 -35.73 8.12 18.97
CA PHE A 167 -37.13 8.57 18.87
C PHE A 167 -37.56 9.50 20.03
N SER A 168 -37.03 9.31 21.25
CA SER A 168 -37.37 10.17 22.38
C SER A 168 -36.75 11.57 22.27
N LEU A 169 -35.51 11.68 21.79
CA LEU A 169 -34.84 12.98 21.59
C LEU A 169 -35.52 13.81 20.49
N SER A 170 -35.96 13.18 19.39
CA SER A 170 -36.70 13.88 18.34
C SER A 170 -38.04 14.45 18.81
N LEU A 171 -38.79 13.72 19.65
CA LEU A 171 -40.06 14.22 20.20
C LEU A 171 -39.85 15.42 21.13
N ILE A 172 -38.81 15.39 21.97
CA ILE A 172 -38.46 16.49 22.87
C ILE A 172 -38.10 17.76 22.07
N VAL A 173 -37.29 17.64 21.03
CA VAL A 173 -36.93 18.78 20.16
C VAL A 173 -38.17 19.36 19.49
N ILE A 174 -39.08 18.53 18.98
CA ILE A 174 -40.32 18.99 18.34
C ILE A 174 -41.22 19.72 19.34
N VAL A 175 -41.38 19.19 20.56
CA VAL A 175 -42.22 19.82 21.60
C VAL A 175 -41.61 21.15 22.06
N ILE A 176 -40.29 21.21 22.25
CA ILE A 176 -39.59 22.46 22.60
C ILE A 176 -39.74 23.50 21.49
N SER A 177 -39.54 23.12 20.23
CA SER A 177 -39.76 24.03 19.09
C SER A 177 -41.21 24.51 18.99
N TYR A 178 -42.19 23.64 19.27
CA TYR A 178 -43.60 24.03 19.26
C TYR A 178 -43.94 25.02 20.39
N LEU A 179 -43.43 24.78 21.61
CA LEU A 179 -43.64 25.68 22.75
C LEU A 179 -42.96 27.04 22.56
N LEU A 180 -41.74 27.06 22.03
CA LEU A 180 -41.04 28.31 21.68
C LEU A 180 -41.77 29.09 20.59
N ASN A 181 -42.27 28.41 19.55
CA ASN A 181 -43.03 29.06 18.48
C ASN A 181 -44.40 29.58 18.95
N LYS A 182 -45.03 28.91 19.92
CA LYS A 182 -46.27 29.40 20.56
C LYS A 182 -46.02 30.64 21.41
N SER A 183 -44.95 30.64 22.22
CA SER A 183 -44.60 31.77 23.09
C SER A 183 -44.18 33.05 22.34
N LEU A 184 -43.80 32.95 21.06
CA LEU A 184 -43.45 34.11 20.22
C LEU A 184 -44.65 34.72 19.49
N LYS A 185 -45.82 34.08 19.55
CA LYS A 185 -47.06 34.53 18.90
C LYS A 185 -48.09 35.12 19.88
N ASP A 186 -47.84 35.02 21.18
CA ASP A 186 -48.55 35.71 22.26
C ASP A 186 -47.75 36.95 22.69
#